data_AF-A0A9E2IDN4-F1
#
_entry.id   AF-A0A9E2IDN4-F1
#
_cell.length_a   1.000
_cell.length_b   1.000
_cell.length_c   1.000
_cell.angle_alpha   90.00
_cell.angle_beta   90.00
_cell.angle_gamma   90.00
#
_symmetry.space_group_name_H-M   'P 1'
#
loop_
_entity.id
_entity.type
_entity.pdbx_description
1 polymer ?
#
loop_
_entity_poly.entity_id
_entity_poly.type
_entity_poly.pdbx_seq_one_letter_code
_entity_poly.pdbx_strand_id
1 'polypeptide(L)' 'MEEKYFEAGNIYLATYLVSQGCEMKGLSGHGRQKRILFDNAEKTRKLADKFFNNSKEEQMFQCYRKVKDFIFQNGV' A
#
# COMPACT_ATOMS: atom_id res chain seq x y z
N MET A 1 6.53 16.76 -15.59
CA MET A 1 6.16 15.38 -15.99
C MET A 1 4.98 15.02 -15.12
N GLU A 2 3.77 15.00 -15.66
CA GLU A 2 2.63 14.41 -14.97
C GLU A 2 3.04 13.00 -14.53
N GLU A 3 2.93 12.70 -13.24
CA GLU A 3 3.40 11.44 -12.68
C GLU A 3 2.66 10.29 -13.39
N LYS A 4 3.33 9.62 -14.33
CA LYS A 4 2.76 8.51 -15.11
C LYS A 4 2.23 7.38 -14.21
N TYR A 5 2.74 7.29 -12.98
CA TYR A 5 2.44 6.24 -12.02
C TYR A 5 2.02 6.81 -10.67
N PHE A 6 1.13 6.10 -10.00
CA PHE A 6 0.81 6.29 -8.60
C PHE A 6 1.79 5.47 -7.75
N GLU A 7 2.44 6.09 -6.76
CA GLU A 7 3.40 5.41 -5.90
C GLU A 7 2.78 5.00 -4.55
N ALA A 8 2.68 3.70 -4.29
CA ALA A 8 2.33 3.18 -2.98
C ALA A 8 3.60 3.00 -2.12
N GLY A 9 3.86 3.96 -1.23
CA GLY A 9 5.00 3.91 -0.30
C GLY A 9 4.85 2.98 0.91
N ASN A 10 3.73 2.26 0.99
CA ASN A 10 3.36 1.39 2.09
C ASN A 10 2.80 0.07 1.53
N ILE A 11 3.32 -1.06 2.02
CA ILE A 11 2.92 -2.40 1.57
C ILE A 11 1.43 -2.69 1.80
N TYR A 12 0.81 -2.13 2.84
CA TYR A 12 -0.62 -2.31 3.14
C TYR A 12 -1.50 -1.62 2.10
N LEU A 13 -1.16 -0.38 1.73
CA LEU A 13 -1.84 0.33 0.65
C LEU A 13 -1.67 -0.43 -0.68
N ALA A 14 -0.46 -0.87 -0.99
CA ALA A 14 -0.21 -1.62 -2.22
C ALA A 14 -1.02 -2.94 -2.25
N THR A 15 -1.08 -3.67 -1.14
CA THR A 15 -1.87 -4.91 -1.00
C THR A 15 -3.36 -4.64 -1.21
N TYR A 16 -3.88 -3.54 -0.64
CA TYR A 16 -5.25 -3.10 -0.86
C TYR A 16 -5.53 -2.79 -2.34
N LEU A 17 -4.66 -2.02 -2.99
CA LEU A 17 -4.85 -1.69 -4.41
C LEU A 17 -4.88 -2.95 -5.29
N VAL A 18 -4.00 -3.91 -5.03
CA VAL A 18 -4.02 -5.22 -5.73
C VAL A 18 -5.33 -5.97 -5.48
N SER A 19 -5.84 -5.99 -4.24
CA SER A 19 -7.12 -6.67 -3.93
C SER A 19 -8.33 -6.01 -4.60
N GLN A 20 -8.24 -4.72 -4.94
CA GLN A 20 -9.24 -3.97 -5.72
C GLN A 20 -9.04 -4.06 -7.24
N GLY A 21 -8.09 -4.91 -7.69
CA GLY A 21 -7.79 -5.15 -9.09
C GLY A 21 -6.96 -4.06 -9.77
N CYS A 22 -6.16 -3.30 -9.02
CA CYS A 22 -5.13 -2.43 -9.61
C CYS A 22 -3.87 -3.25 -9.92
N GLU A 23 -3.34 -3.09 -11.14
CA GLU A 23 -2.14 -3.81 -11.59
C GLU A 23 -0.85 -3.10 -11.13
N MET A 24 0.11 -3.88 -10.63
CA MET A 24 1.44 -3.38 -10.31
C MET A 24 2.24 -3.15 -11.60
N LYS A 25 2.76 -1.94 -11.81
CA LYS A 25 3.54 -1.56 -12.99
C LYS A 25 5.05 -1.64 -12.79
N GLY A 26 5.50 -1.72 -11.54
CA GLY A 26 6.92 -1.85 -11.22
C GLY A 26 7.25 -1.39 -9.82
N LEU A 27 8.53 -1.10 -9.62
CA LEU A 27 9.08 -0.59 -8.37
C LEU A 27 9.87 0.70 -8.65
N SER A 28 9.77 1.69 -7.75
CA SER A 28 10.66 2.85 -7.70
C SER A 28 11.40 2.90 -6.36
N GLY A 29 12.47 3.68 -6.28
CA GLY A 29 13.25 3.89 -5.05
C GLY A 29 14.31 2.82 -4.75
N HIS A 30 14.97 2.95 -3.59
CA HIS A 30 16.12 2.14 -3.20
C HIS A 30 16.00 1.64 -1.75
N GLY A 31 16.51 0.43 -1.48
CA GLY A 31 16.53 -0.15 -0.14
C GLY A 31 15.15 -0.19 0.53
N ARG A 32 15.05 0.36 1.74
CA ARG A 32 13.80 0.45 2.52
C ARG A 32 12.79 1.47 1.99
N GLN A 33 13.18 2.31 1.03
CA GLN A 33 12.31 3.32 0.41
C GLN A 33 11.70 2.84 -0.90
N LYS A 34 11.77 1.52 -1.21
CA LYS A 34 11.10 0.97 -2.39
C LYS A 34 9.60 1.22 -2.32
N ARG A 35 9.03 1.70 -3.43
CA ARG A 35 7.59 1.97 -3.60
C ARG A 35 7.05 1.10 -4.73
N ILE A 36 5.82 0.63 -4.58
CA ILE A 36 5.15 -0.13 -5.64
C ILE A 36 4.43 0.87 -6.55
N LEU A 37 4.68 0.78 -7.85
CA LEU A 37 4.07 1.63 -8.87
C LEU A 37 2.76 1.02 -9.37
N PHE A 38 1.75 1.86 -9.50
CA PHE A 38 0.45 1.55 -10.11
C PHE A 38 0.15 2.56 -11.22
N ASP A 39 -0.86 2.29 -12.06
CA ASP A 39 -1.36 3.31 -12.98
C ASP A 39 -1.88 4.52 -12.20
N ASN A 40 -1.51 5.73 -12.62
CA ASN A 40 -2.03 6.98 -12.05
C ASN A 40 -3.44 7.32 -12.57
N ALA A 41 -4.31 6.30 -12.55
CA ALA A 41 -5.72 6.44 -12.90
C ALA A 41 -6.51 7.04 -11.72
N GLU A 42 -7.60 7.73 -12.04
CA GLU A 42 -8.53 8.26 -11.04
C GLU A 42 -9.04 7.17 -10.08
N LYS A 43 -9.29 5.95 -10.60
CA LYS A 43 -9.65 4.78 -9.80
C LYS A 43 -8.64 4.51 -8.69
N THR A 44 -7.34 4.47 -9.01
CA THR A 44 -6.26 4.18 -8.05
C THR A 44 -6.22 5.23 -6.95
N ARG A 45 -6.34 6.51 -7.31
CA ARG A 45 -6.36 7.63 -6.35
C ARG A 45 -7.56 7.55 -5.40
N LYS A 46 -8.77 7.35 -5.94
CA LYS A 46 -10.00 7.19 -5.13
C LYS A 46 -9.92 6.02 -4.16
N LEU A 47 -9.34 4.89 -4.59
CA LEU A 47 -9.13 3.74 -3.72
C LEU A 47 -8.11 4.04 -2.62
N ALA A 48 -7.02 4.74 -2.94
CA ALA A 48 -6.05 5.17 -1.94
C ALA A 48 -6.68 6.11 -0.90
N ASP A 49 -7.49 7.08 -1.32
CA ASP A 49 -8.22 7.96 -0.40
C ASP A 49 -9.20 7.17 0.48
N LYS A 50 -9.94 6.22 -0.11
CA LYS A 50 -10.85 5.34 0.63
C LYS A 50 -10.09 4.51 1.68
N PHE A 51 -8.91 4.00 1.34
CA PHE A 51 -8.07 3.26 2.27
C PHE A 51 -7.76 4.12 3.50
N PHE A 52 -7.24 5.33 3.31
CA PHE A 52 -6.83 6.21 4.42
C PHE A 52 -7.99 6.83 5.21
N ASN A 53 -9.22 6.83 4.67
CA ASN A 53 -10.41 7.32 5.36
C ASN A 53 -10.96 6.34 6.41
N ASN A 54 -10.08 5.74 7.22
CA ASN A 54 -10.42 4.80 8.31
C ASN A 54 -11.33 3.65 7.85
N SER A 55 -11.03 3.09 6.67
CA SER A 55 -11.74 1.94 6.13
C SER A 55 -11.54 0.69 7.00
N LYS A 56 -12.44 -0.30 6.87
CA LYS A 56 -12.28 -1.59 7.55
C LYS A 56 -10.97 -2.28 7.16
N GLU A 57 -10.55 -2.10 5.92
CA GLU A 57 -9.31 -2.61 5.36
C GLU A 57 -8.10 -1.98 6.05
N GLU A 58 -8.08 -0.65 6.20
CA GLU A 58 -7.03 0.04 6.94
C GLU A 58 -6.92 -0.47 8.38
N GLN A 59 -8.06 -0.57 9.08
CA GLN A 59 -8.11 -1.09 10.44
C GLN A 59 -7.57 -2.53 10.54
N MET A 60 -7.96 -3.38 9.59
CA MET A 60 -7.46 -4.76 9.51
C MET A 60 -5.95 -4.80 9.30
N PHE A 61 -5.41 -3.96 8.41
CA PHE A 61 -3.97 -3.87 8.19
C PHE A 61 -3.23 -3.29 9.41
N GLN A 62 -3.84 -2.38 10.16
CA GLN A 62 -3.27 -1.90 11.44
C GLN A 62 -3.21 -3.02 12.47
N CYS A 63 -4.26 -3.83 12.59
CA CYS A 63 -4.27 -5.01 13.45
C CYS A 63 -3.18 -6.00 13.05
N TYR A 64 -3.08 -6.32 11.76
CA TYR A 64 -2.02 -7.18 11.24
C TYR A 64 -0.63 -6.62 11.55
N ARG A 65 -0.41 -5.31 11.34
CA ARG A 65 0.86 -4.64 11.66
C ARG A 65 1.24 -4.84 13.13
N LYS A 66 0.29 -4.60 14.05
CA LYS A 66 0.51 -4.77 15.49
C LYS A 66 0.89 -6.20 15.86
N VAL A 67 0.17 -7.19 15.32
CA VAL A 67 0.45 -8.61 15.58
C VAL A 67 1.81 -9.00 15.02
N LYS A 68 2.11 -8.60 13.79
CA LYS A 68 3.39 -8.84 13.12
C LYS A 68 4.56 -8.21 13.91
N ASP A 69 4.43 -6.96 14.32
CA ASP A 69 5.46 -6.27 15.10
C ASP A 69 5.66 -6.92 16.47
N PHE A 70 4.57 -7.38 17.12
CA PHE A 70 4.65 -8.15 18.36
C PHE A 70 5.42 -9.47 18.17
N ILE A 71 5.14 -10.21 17.10
CA ILE A 71 5.86 -11.46 16.77
C ILE A 71 7.35 -11.19 16.60
N PHE A 72 7.73 -10.20 15.80
CA PHE A 72 9.13 -9.85 15.56
C PHE A 72 9.87 -9.38 16.82
N GLN A 73 9.20 -8.65 17.70
CA GLN A 73 9.78 -8.21 18.98
C GLN A 73 10.05 -9.38 19.93
N ASN A 74 9.37 -10.52 19.76
CA ASN A 74 9.51 -11.70 20.60
C ASN A 74 10.35 -12.82 19.95
N GLY A 75 11.11 -12.52 18.89
CA GLY A 75 12.18 -13.39 18.41
C GLY A 75 11.78 -14.47 17.40
N VAL A 76 10.70 -14.24 16.63
CA VAL A 76 10.42 -14.98 15.37
C VAL A 76 10.88 -14.14 14.18
#